data_AF-A0A8T7DZS5-F1
#
_entry.id   AF-A0A8T7DZS5-F1
#
_cell.length_a   1.000
_cell.length_b   1.000
_cell.length_c   1.000
_cell.angle_alpha   90.00
_cell.angle_beta   90.00
_cell.angle_gamma   90.00
#
_symmetry.space_group_name_H-M   'P 1'
#
loop_
_entity.id
_entity.type
_entity.pdbx_description
1 polymer ?
#
loop_
_entity_poly.entity_id
_entity_poly.type
_entity_poly.pdbx_seq_one_letter_code
_entity_poly.pdbx_strand_id
1 'polypeptide(L)'
;LGPHVKHYSGEEGLDELWGEPFKAFSLPLEDFYAGRYVKIAQSMGAIDTIAGRMIDRMGGLPGFEGLDALVQRFAAAAKAECETLKRDPVIFNVWPEFVATGEQLAEFTPVLSGPQAEERAEILLPALTIIREGQQLVTWIATARVPMPHSMENFFAAMELAMQRIERHSREFGSA
;
A
#
# COMPACT_ATOMS: atom_id res chain seq x y z
N LEU A 1 6.31 3.60 27.86
CA LEU A 1 5.71 3.16 26.58
C LEU A 1 4.68 2.11 26.94
N GLY A 2 3.40 2.33 26.59
CA GLY A 2 2.30 1.40 26.93
C GLY A 2 2.30 0.17 26.01
N PRO A 3 1.47 -0.85 26.29
CA PRO A 3 1.36 -2.03 25.45
C PRO A 3 0.79 -1.64 24.06
N HIS A 4 1.53 -1.96 23.00
CA HIS A 4 1.08 -1.79 21.61
C HIS A 4 -0.24 -2.53 21.38
N VAL A 5 -1.23 -1.86 20.80
CA VAL A 5 -2.51 -2.49 20.48
C VAL A 5 -2.51 -2.90 19.02
N LYS A 6 -2.82 -4.17 18.75
CA LYS A 6 -2.85 -4.68 17.37
C LYS A 6 -3.84 -3.87 16.53
N HIS A 7 -3.37 -3.41 15.37
CA HIS A 7 -4.22 -2.96 14.28
C HIS A 7 -5.26 -4.04 13.96
N TYR A 8 -6.42 -3.66 13.40
CA TYR A 8 -7.48 -4.63 13.12
C TYR A 8 -7.05 -5.73 12.14
N SER A 9 -6.03 -5.45 11.30
CA SER A 9 -5.42 -6.47 10.44
C SER A 9 -4.68 -7.56 11.22
N GLY A 10 -4.27 -7.31 12.47
CA GLY A 10 -3.47 -8.22 13.29
C GLY A 10 -1.97 -8.21 12.97
N GLU A 11 -1.56 -7.57 11.88
CA GLU A 11 -0.19 -7.56 11.33
C GLU A 11 0.78 -6.64 12.10
N GLU A 12 0.29 -5.56 12.71
CA GLU A 12 1.13 -4.59 13.43
C GLU A 12 0.47 -4.04 14.68
N GLY A 13 1.27 -3.79 15.71
CA GLY A 13 0.85 -3.08 16.90
C GLY A 13 0.95 -1.57 16.71
N LEU A 14 -0.16 -0.85 16.81
CA LEU A 14 -0.21 0.60 16.79
C LEU A 14 -0.27 1.16 18.22
N ASP A 15 0.42 2.27 18.47
CA ASP A 15 0.46 2.95 19.78
C ASP A 15 -0.76 3.88 20.00
N GLU A 16 -1.97 3.42 19.66
CA GLU A 16 -3.10 4.34 19.42
C GLU A 16 -4.38 4.09 20.18
N LEU A 17 -4.62 2.90 20.75
CA LEU A 17 -5.96 2.65 21.30
C LEU A 17 -6.27 3.46 22.57
N TRP A 18 -5.25 3.84 23.36
CA TRP A 18 -5.45 4.59 24.61
C TRP A 18 -4.39 5.65 24.92
N GLY A 19 -3.23 5.66 24.25
CA GLY A 19 -2.16 6.63 24.52
C GLY A 19 -2.37 7.94 23.78
N GLU A 20 -2.51 7.87 22.46
CA GLU A 20 -2.62 9.06 21.60
C GLU A 20 -3.90 9.89 21.83
N PRO A 21 -5.10 9.29 21.95
CA PRO A 21 -6.32 10.04 22.26
C PRO A 21 -6.24 10.72 23.63
N PHE A 22 -5.55 10.11 24.60
CA PHE A 22 -5.41 10.69 25.95
C PHE A 22 -4.43 11.86 25.99
N LYS A 23 -3.46 11.90 25.06
CA LYS A 23 -2.54 13.05 24.89
C LYS A 23 -3.29 14.35 24.57
N ALA A 24 -4.46 14.28 23.94
CA ALA A 24 -5.30 15.45 23.68
C ALA A 24 -5.77 16.15 24.97
N PHE A 25 -5.79 15.44 26.10
CA PHE A 25 -6.20 15.96 27.41
C PHE A 25 -5.02 16.27 28.35
N SER A 26 -3.80 15.87 27.98
CA SER A 26 -2.61 16.00 28.84
C SER A 26 -1.47 16.81 28.23
N LEU A 27 -1.49 17.08 26.93
CA LEU A 27 -0.52 17.95 26.25
C LEU A 27 -1.16 19.28 25.86
N PRO A 28 -0.35 20.35 25.74
CA PRO A 28 -0.74 21.54 25.00
C PRO A 28 -1.26 21.20 23.61
N LEU A 29 -2.22 21.97 23.12
CA LEU A 29 -2.86 21.75 21.82
C LEU A 29 -1.84 21.74 20.67
N GLU A 30 -0.85 22.61 20.74
CA GLU A 30 0.24 22.73 19.78
C GLU A 30 1.08 21.45 19.68
N ASP A 31 1.51 20.90 20.82
CA ASP A 31 2.31 19.67 20.89
C ASP A 31 1.51 18.46 20.40
N PHE A 32 0.21 18.42 20.72
CA PHE A 32 -0.68 17.36 20.24
C PHE A 32 -0.79 17.36 18.71
N TYR A 33 -1.06 18.51 18.09
CA TYR A 33 -1.17 18.59 16.64
C TYR A 33 0.16 18.40 15.93
N ALA A 34 1.26 18.93 16.47
CA ALA A 34 2.60 18.73 15.91
C ALA A 34 2.93 17.24 15.75
N GLY A 35 2.67 16.44 16.77
CA GLY A 35 2.86 14.99 16.72
C GLY A 35 2.02 14.29 15.65
N ARG A 36 0.74 14.67 15.51
CA ARG A 36 -0.15 14.10 14.48
C ARG A 36 0.31 14.45 13.07
N TYR A 37 0.71 15.70 12.83
CA TYR A 37 1.20 16.12 11.51
C TYR A 37 2.46 15.37 11.11
N VAL A 38 3.38 15.14 12.06
CA VAL A 38 4.58 14.31 11.81
C VAL A 38 4.19 12.89 11.40
N LYS A 39 3.25 12.26 12.11
CA LYS A 39 2.77 10.91 11.75
C LYS A 39 2.10 10.86 10.38
N ILE A 40 1.24 11.82 10.07
CA ILE A 40 0.61 11.93 8.74
C ILE A 40 1.67 12.04 7.64
N ALA A 41 2.69 12.90 7.84
CA ALA A 41 3.79 13.03 6.88
C ALA A 41 4.59 11.73 6.74
N GLN A 42 4.85 11.02 7.84
CA GLN A 42 5.51 9.70 7.81
C GLN A 42 4.67 8.65 7.09
N SER A 43 3.35 8.63 7.31
CA SER A 43 2.42 7.76 6.58
C SER A 43 2.43 8.05 5.08
N MET A 44 2.40 9.33 4.68
CA MET A 44 2.49 9.72 3.26
C MET A 44 3.82 9.26 2.64
N GLY A 45 4.94 9.45 3.34
CA GLY A 45 6.24 8.96 2.89
C GLY A 45 6.33 7.43 2.78
N ALA A 46 5.67 6.71 3.69
CA ALA A 46 5.54 5.26 3.62
C ALA A 46 4.74 4.81 2.39
N ILE A 47 3.61 5.49 2.10
CA ILE A 47 2.79 5.26 0.90
C ILE A 47 3.62 5.47 -0.37
N ASP A 48 4.37 6.58 -0.44
CA ASP A 48 5.25 6.87 -1.59
C ASP A 48 6.33 5.80 -1.77
N THR A 49 6.90 5.32 -0.66
CA THR A 49 7.92 4.25 -0.69
C THR A 49 7.34 2.93 -1.19
N ILE A 50 6.15 2.54 -0.73
CA ILE A 50 5.45 1.32 -1.18
C ILE A 50 5.14 1.42 -2.67
N ALA A 51 4.52 2.54 -3.08
CA ALA A 51 4.15 2.79 -4.47
C ALA A 51 5.37 2.76 -5.40
N GLY A 52 6.44 3.47 -5.05
CA GLY A 52 7.68 3.48 -5.82
C GLY A 52 8.26 2.08 -6.02
N ARG A 53 8.36 1.28 -4.94
CA ARG A 53 8.89 -0.10 -5.05
C ARG A 53 8.00 -1.02 -5.88
N MET A 54 6.68 -0.90 -5.79
CA MET A 54 5.76 -1.67 -6.62
C MET A 54 5.98 -1.37 -8.11
N ILE A 55 6.12 -0.09 -8.46
CA ILE A 55 6.37 0.35 -9.83
C ILE A 55 7.75 -0.14 -10.30
N ASP A 56 8.79 0.07 -9.51
CA ASP A 56 10.17 -0.31 -9.86
C ASP A 56 10.31 -1.81 -10.10
N ARG A 57 9.60 -2.65 -9.33
CA ARG A 57 9.71 -4.12 -9.42
C ARG A 57 8.80 -4.75 -10.45
N MET A 58 7.60 -4.20 -10.65
CA MET A 58 6.56 -4.86 -11.46
C MET A 58 6.18 -4.10 -12.72
N GLY A 59 6.44 -2.78 -12.81
CA GLY A 59 6.05 -1.96 -13.97
C GLY A 59 6.73 -2.36 -15.28
N GLY A 60 7.87 -3.05 -15.21
CA GLY A 60 8.58 -3.59 -16.38
C GLY A 60 8.19 -5.02 -16.77
N LEU A 61 7.25 -5.66 -16.08
CA LEU A 61 6.83 -7.02 -16.41
C LEU A 61 5.97 -7.03 -17.70
N PRO A 62 6.11 -8.05 -18.57
CA PRO A 62 5.28 -8.16 -19.77
C PRO A 62 3.79 -8.26 -19.41
N GLY A 63 2.95 -7.48 -20.10
CA GLY A 63 1.51 -7.43 -19.83
C GLY A 63 1.12 -6.53 -18.66
N PHE A 64 2.08 -5.86 -18.00
CA PHE A 64 1.82 -4.97 -16.86
C PHE A 64 1.65 -3.49 -17.26
N GLU A 65 1.40 -3.20 -18.53
CA GLU A 65 1.29 -1.84 -19.04
C GLU A 65 0.19 -1.05 -18.31
N GLY A 66 0.53 0.16 -17.83
CA GLY A 66 -0.39 1.04 -17.11
C GLY A 66 -0.51 0.77 -15.60
N LEU A 67 0.18 -0.24 -15.05
CA LEU A 67 0.24 -0.46 -13.60
C LEU A 67 0.80 0.77 -12.86
N ASP A 68 1.81 1.41 -13.42
CA ASP A 68 2.44 2.61 -12.88
C ASP A 68 1.42 3.74 -12.62
N ALA A 69 0.57 4.02 -13.60
CA ALA A 69 -0.48 5.03 -13.49
C ALA A 69 -1.52 4.65 -12.43
N LEU A 70 -1.91 3.37 -12.33
CA LEU A 70 -2.85 2.89 -11.31
C LEU A 70 -2.28 3.02 -9.90
N VAL A 71 -1.02 2.60 -9.70
CA VAL A 71 -0.33 2.68 -8.40
C VAL A 71 -0.15 4.15 -7.99
N GLN A 72 0.29 5.02 -8.90
CA GLN A 72 0.45 6.46 -8.61
C GLN A 72 -0.87 7.12 -8.25
N ARG A 73 -1.95 6.81 -8.97
CA ARG A 73 -3.27 7.38 -8.73
C ARG A 73 -3.82 6.94 -7.37
N PHE A 74 -3.71 5.65 -7.05
CA PHE A 74 -4.12 5.14 -5.75
C PHE A 74 -3.27 5.73 -4.61
N ALA A 75 -1.95 5.83 -4.78
CA ALA A 75 -1.07 6.46 -3.80
C ALA A 75 -1.41 7.93 -3.55
N ALA A 76 -1.73 8.69 -4.61
CA ALA A 76 -2.18 10.07 -4.48
C ALA A 76 -3.49 10.18 -3.68
N ALA A 77 -4.48 9.34 -4.00
CA ALA A 77 -5.76 9.31 -3.29
C ALA A 77 -5.60 8.87 -1.82
N ALA A 78 -4.74 7.89 -1.54
CA ALA A 78 -4.42 7.45 -0.19
C ALA A 78 -3.76 8.55 0.65
N LYS A 79 -2.86 9.34 0.06
CA LYS A 79 -2.27 10.51 0.73
C LYS A 79 -3.31 11.58 1.02
N ALA A 80 -4.22 11.87 0.09
CA ALA A 80 -5.32 12.80 0.33
C ALA A 80 -6.22 12.32 1.50
N GLU A 81 -6.50 11.00 1.59
CA GLU A 81 -7.25 10.42 2.70
C GLU A 81 -6.52 10.55 4.06
N CYS A 82 -5.18 10.45 4.08
CA CYS A 82 -4.38 10.62 5.31
C CYS A 82 -4.62 11.98 5.98
N GLU A 83 -4.70 13.06 5.19
CA GLU A 83 -4.81 14.42 5.70
C GLU A 83 -6.25 14.93 5.82
N THR A 84 -7.19 14.35 5.07
CA THR A 84 -8.59 14.80 5.06
C THR A 84 -9.31 14.40 6.35
N LEU A 85 -9.94 15.34 7.04
CA LEU A 85 -10.77 15.02 8.21
C LEU A 85 -12.16 14.57 7.76
N LYS A 86 -12.78 13.60 8.47
CA LYS A 86 -14.14 13.11 8.15
C LYS A 86 -15.23 14.19 8.19
N ARG A 87 -14.95 15.34 8.81
CA ARG A 87 -15.85 16.51 8.88
C ARG A 87 -15.61 17.53 7.77
N ASP A 88 -14.50 17.40 7.04
CA ASP A 88 -14.19 18.26 5.91
C ASP A 88 -15.16 17.95 4.76
N PRO A 89 -15.86 18.95 4.18
CA PRO A 89 -16.71 18.73 3.01
C PRO A 89 -16.00 18.05 1.82
N VAL A 90 -14.67 18.19 1.68
CA VAL A 90 -13.90 17.56 0.59
C VAL A 90 -13.89 16.02 0.68
N ILE A 91 -14.24 15.45 1.84
CA ILE A 91 -14.31 13.99 2.04
C ILE A 91 -15.24 13.29 1.04
N PHE A 92 -16.28 13.97 0.58
CA PHE A 92 -17.22 13.44 -0.42
C PHE A 92 -16.59 13.24 -1.80
N ASN A 93 -15.41 13.80 -2.05
CA ASN A 93 -14.61 13.55 -3.25
C ASN A 93 -13.42 12.63 -2.95
N VAL A 94 -12.72 12.88 -1.85
CA VAL A 94 -11.50 12.15 -1.48
C VAL A 94 -11.78 10.67 -1.20
N TRP A 95 -12.79 10.37 -0.37
CA TRP A 95 -13.05 8.98 0.03
C TRP A 95 -13.52 8.10 -1.15
N PRO A 96 -14.47 8.54 -2.01
CA PRO A 96 -14.82 7.76 -3.19
C PRO A 96 -13.66 7.54 -4.15
N GLU A 97 -12.79 8.54 -4.34
CA GLU A 97 -11.61 8.39 -5.21
C GLU A 97 -10.62 7.39 -4.61
N PHE A 98 -10.36 7.45 -3.31
CA PHE A 98 -9.50 6.49 -2.61
C PHE A 98 -10.01 5.05 -2.71
N VAL A 99 -11.32 4.83 -2.52
CA VAL A 99 -11.93 3.50 -2.66
C VAL A 99 -11.85 3.02 -4.10
N ALA A 100 -12.32 3.82 -5.07
CA ALA A 100 -12.39 3.42 -6.46
C ALA A 100 -11.01 3.14 -7.07
N THR A 101 -9.99 3.93 -6.73
CA THR A 101 -8.62 3.71 -7.21
C THR A 101 -7.97 2.50 -6.54
N GLY A 102 -8.30 2.22 -5.27
CA GLY A 102 -7.90 1.00 -4.58
C GLY A 102 -8.49 -0.26 -5.22
N GLU A 103 -9.78 -0.25 -5.55
CA GLU A 103 -10.45 -1.36 -6.25
C GLU A 103 -9.86 -1.59 -7.64
N GLN A 104 -9.65 -0.52 -8.42
CA GLN A 104 -9.01 -0.60 -9.74
C GLN A 104 -7.62 -1.24 -9.68
N LEU A 105 -6.82 -0.92 -8.66
CA LEU A 105 -5.51 -1.54 -8.47
C LEU A 105 -5.62 -3.01 -8.06
N ALA A 106 -6.57 -3.37 -7.18
CA ALA A 106 -6.76 -4.75 -6.71
C ALA A 106 -7.30 -5.70 -7.79
N GLU A 107 -8.07 -5.16 -8.74
CA GLU A 107 -8.62 -5.87 -9.91
C GLU A 107 -7.68 -5.91 -11.11
N PHE A 108 -6.49 -5.31 -10.98
CA PHE A 108 -5.50 -5.30 -12.03
C PHE A 108 -5.21 -6.71 -12.55
N THR A 109 -5.24 -6.87 -13.86
CA THR A 109 -4.99 -8.13 -14.56
C THR A 109 -4.07 -7.85 -15.74
N PRO A 110 -3.02 -8.67 -15.96
CA PRO A 110 -2.08 -8.44 -17.02
C PRO A 110 -2.71 -8.71 -18.39
N VAL A 111 -2.37 -7.87 -19.36
CA VAL A 111 -2.82 -8.03 -20.75
C VAL A 111 -1.81 -8.89 -21.48
N LEU A 112 -2.08 -10.19 -21.54
CA LEU A 112 -1.22 -11.16 -22.21
C LEU A 112 -1.79 -11.57 -23.56
N SER A 113 -0.91 -11.88 -24.51
CA SER A 113 -1.29 -12.29 -25.86
C SER A 113 -0.32 -13.35 -26.39
N GLY A 114 -0.84 -14.19 -27.29
CA GLY A 114 -0.08 -15.25 -27.96
C GLY A 114 -0.28 -16.66 -27.38
N PRO A 115 0.37 -17.67 -27.97
CA PRO A 115 0.11 -19.09 -27.66
C PRO A 115 0.44 -19.52 -26.22
N GLN A 116 1.30 -18.76 -25.53
CA GLN A 116 1.74 -19.03 -24.16
C GLN A 116 1.08 -18.11 -23.12
N ALA A 117 -0.03 -17.44 -23.47
CA ALA A 117 -0.65 -16.45 -22.59
C ALA A 117 -1.09 -17.04 -21.23
N GLU A 118 -1.65 -18.26 -21.22
CA GLU A 118 -2.09 -18.93 -20.00
C GLU A 118 -0.92 -19.29 -19.07
N GLU A 119 0.15 -19.86 -19.61
CA GLU A 119 1.36 -20.22 -18.87
C GLU A 119 2.04 -18.95 -18.28
N ARG A 120 2.12 -17.87 -19.06
CA ARG A 120 2.62 -16.58 -18.57
C ARG A 120 1.74 -15.99 -17.48
N ALA A 121 0.42 -16.15 -17.58
CA ALA A 121 -0.51 -15.70 -16.55
C ALA A 121 -0.25 -16.42 -15.23
N GLU A 122 -0.02 -17.74 -15.27
CA GLU A 122 0.30 -18.55 -14.09
C GLU A 122 1.62 -18.10 -13.44
N ILE A 123 2.66 -17.87 -14.24
CA ILE A 123 3.96 -17.37 -13.76
C ILE A 123 3.81 -16.02 -13.02
N LEU A 124 2.89 -15.16 -13.48
CA LEU A 124 2.68 -13.81 -12.93
C LEU A 124 1.73 -13.76 -11.73
N LEU A 125 1.07 -14.86 -11.35
CA LEU A 125 0.18 -14.90 -10.17
C LEU A 125 0.83 -14.35 -8.88
N PRO A 126 2.10 -14.64 -8.55
CA PRO A 126 2.75 -14.07 -7.38
C PRO A 126 2.77 -12.53 -7.41
N ALA A 127 2.99 -11.90 -8.57
CA ALA A 127 2.98 -10.44 -8.68
C ALA A 127 1.59 -9.86 -8.43
N LEU A 128 0.52 -10.53 -8.90
CA LEU A 128 -0.85 -10.09 -8.63
C LEU A 128 -1.22 -10.16 -7.15
N THR A 129 -0.71 -11.18 -6.44
CA THR A 129 -0.84 -11.25 -4.98
C THR A 129 -0.13 -10.06 -4.31
N ILE A 130 1.10 -9.74 -4.71
CA ILE A 130 1.84 -8.58 -4.19
C ILE A 130 1.13 -7.27 -4.46
N ILE A 131 0.48 -7.11 -5.62
CA ILE A 131 -0.30 -5.90 -5.91
C ILE A 131 -1.45 -5.73 -4.91
N ARG A 132 -2.19 -6.80 -4.63
CA ARG A 132 -3.30 -6.77 -3.65
C ARG A 132 -2.82 -6.54 -2.23
N GLU A 133 -1.72 -7.18 -1.82
CA GLU A 133 -1.10 -6.96 -0.52
C GLU A 133 -0.61 -5.52 -0.35
N GLY A 134 0.02 -4.95 -1.38
CA GLY A 134 0.47 -3.56 -1.38
C GLY A 134 -0.70 -2.58 -1.29
N GLN A 135 -1.76 -2.82 -2.06
CA GLN A 135 -2.99 -2.04 -2.02
C GLN A 135 -3.62 -2.05 -0.60
N GLN A 136 -3.66 -3.22 0.01
CA GLN A 136 -4.19 -3.40 1.35
C GLN A 136 -3.32 -2.71 2.42
N LEU A 137 -1.99 -2.83 2.34
CA LEU A 137 -1.06 -2.19 3.27
C LEU A 137 -1.17 -0.65 3.21
N VAL A 138 -1.21 -0.08 2.00
CA VAL A 138 -1.45 1.36 1.80
C VAL A 138 -2.79 1.78 2.41
N THR A 139 -3.83 0.95 2.27
CA THR A 139 -5.14 1.22 2.86
C THR A 139 -5.08 1.27 4.39
N TRP A 140 -4.34 0.34 5.01
CA TRP A 140 -4.15 0.33 6.46
C TRP A 140 -3.39 1.56 6.94
N ILE A 141 -2.29 1.92 6.29
CA ILE A 141 -1.50 3.11 6.62
C ILE A 141 -2.34 4.37 6.49
N ALA A 142 -3.12 4.50 5.40
CA ALA A 142 -3.92 5.70 5.14
C ALA A 142 -5.08 5.88 6.13
N THR A 143 -5.79 4.80 6.43
CA THR A 143 -6.93 4.85 7.34
C THR A 143 -6.53 4.97 8.82
N ALA A 144 -5.41 4.34 9.22
CA ALA A 144 -4.87 4.49 10.56
C ALA A 144 -4.12 5.82 10.74
N ARG A 145 -3.53 6.38 9.68
CA ARG A 145 -2.67 7.59 9.69
C ARG A 145 -1.42 7.41 10.55
N VAL A 146 -0.90 6.20 10.54
CA VAL A 146 0.32 5.82 11.23
C VAL A 146 1.20 5.02 10.28
N PRO A 147 2.51 5.25 10.24
CA PRO A 147 3.42 4.37 9.51
C PRO A 147 3.39 2.95 10.11
N MET A 148 3.52 1.94 9.24
CA MET A 148 3.50 0.52 9.59
C MET A 148 4.83 -0.14 9.18
N PRO A 149 5.97 0.23 9.81
CA PRO A 149 7.30 -0.17 9.37
C PRO A 149 7.51 -1.70 9.33
N HIS A 150 7.01 -2.44 10.32
CA HIS A 150 7.18 -3.90 10.33
C HIS A 150 6.38 -4.56 9.21
N SER A 151 5.14 -4.09 9.00
CA SER A 151 4.32 -4.57 7.88
C SER A 151 4.97 -4.27 6.52
N MET A 152 5.61 -3.09 6.39
CA MET A 152 6.36 -2.72 5.19
C MET A 152 7.57 -3.62 4.96
N GLU A 153 8.35 -3.93 5.99
CA GLU A 153 9.49 -4.85 5.90
C GLU A 153 9.07 -6.23 5.41
N ASN A 154 8.00 -6.78 5.99
CA ASN A 154 7.43 -8.06 5.58
C ASN A 154 6.93 -8.04 4.14
N PHE A 155 6.22 -6.98 3.77
CA PHE A 155 5.72 -6.79 2.41
C PHE A 155 6.86 -6.72 1.39
N PHE A 156 7.93 -5.98 1.66
CA PHE A 156 9.09 -5.91 0.77
C PHE A 156 9.82 -7.25 0.67
N ALA A 157 9.94 -8.01 1.76
CA ALA A 157 10.50 -9.35 1.72
C ALA A 157 9.65 -10.30 0.86
N ALA A 158 8.31 -10.25 0.99
CA ALA A 158 7.39 -11.02 0.18
C ALA A 158 7.50 -10.66 -1.31
N MET A 159 7.59 -9.37 -1.63
CA MET A 159 7.77 -8.87 -2.99
C MET A 159 9.06 -9.41 -3.63
N GLU A 160 10.19 -9.32 -2.94
CA GLU A 160 11.45 -9.84 -3.47
C GLU A 160 11.39 -11.37 -3.70
N LEU A 161 10.74 -12.12 -2.81
CA LEU A 161 10.53 -13.56 -3.00
C LEU A 161 9.63 -13.86 -4.20
N ALA A 162 8.57 -13.09 -4.40
CA ALA A 162 7.69 -13.23 -5.56
C ALA A 162 8.45 -12.95 -6.87
N MET A 163 9.28 -11.90 -6.90
CA MET A 163 10.10 -11.58 -8.06
C MET A 163 11.11 -12.66 -8.40
N GLN A 164 11.79 -13.22 -7.40
CA GLN A 164 12.72 -14.34 -7.61
C GLN A 164 12.01 -15.58 -8.18
N ARG A 165 10.77 -15.84 -7.75
CA ARG A 165 9.96 -16.95 -8.31
C ARG A 165 9.64 -16.69 -9.78
N ILE A 166 9.20 -15.49 -10.14
CA ILE A 166 8.90 -15.11 -11.53
C ILE A 166 10.14 -15.25 -12.41
N GLU A 167 11.29 -14.76 -11.96
CA GLU A 167 12.56 -14.84 -12.69
C GLU A 167 13.07 -16.27 -12.87
N ARG A 168 12.82 -17.15 -11.90
CA ARG A 168 13.19 -18.57 -12.01
C ARG A 168 12.37 -19.26 -13.09
N HIS A 169 11.05 -19.13 -13.04
CA HIS A 169 10.17 -19.75 -14.05
C HIS A 169 10.43 -19.16 -15.44
N SER A 170 10.60 -17.84 -15.55
CA SER A 170 10.91 -17.19 -16.83
C SER A 170 12.19 -17.73 -17.49
N ARG A 171 13.19 -18.15 -16.70
CA ARG A 171 14.41 -18.77 -17.21
C ARG A 171 14.22 -20.24 -17.63
N GLU A 172 13.39 -20.98 -16.91
CA GLU A 172 13.10 -22.38 -17.19
C GLU A 172 12.27 -22.54 -18.48
N PHE A 173 11.32 -21.62 -18.72
CA PHE A 173 10.40 -21.67 -19.88
C PHE A 173 10.82 -20.73 -21.04
N GLY A 174 11.79 -19.83 -20.84
CA GLY A 174 12.29 -18.90 -21.85
C GLY A 174 13.39 -19.44 -22.80
N SER A 175 13.65 -20.76 -22.80
CA SER A 175 14.71 -21.41 -23.62
C SER A 175 14.21 -22.41 -24.67
N ALA A 176 12.94 -22.34 -25.09
CA ALA A 176 12.39 -23.16 -26.18
C ALA A 176 12.05 -22.31 -27.41
#